data_AF-A0A3A4RR46-F1
#
_entry.id   AF-A0A3A4RR46-F1
#
_cell.length_a   1.000
_cell.length_b   1.000
_cell.length_c   1.000
_cell.angle_alpha   90.00
_cell.angle_beta   90.00
_cell.angle_gamma   90.00
#
_symmetry.space_group_name_H-M   'P 1'
#
loop_
_entity.id
_entity.type
_entity.pdbx_description
1 polymer ?
#
loop_
_entity_poly.entity_id
_entity_poly.type
_entity_poly.pdbx_seq_one_letter_code
_entity_poly.pdbx_strand_id
1 'polypeptide(L)'
;MKTLTRTPAPGPIAWWRVPHMWLVVGGPAAVVVASLITAFIAVKHADPVLDKVAFERDREAARALQGQARVDALVKLQPAHQARNHAASPVVPQER
;
A
#
# COMPACT_ATOMS: atom_id res chain seq x y z
N MET A 1 -43.68 -35.16 54.90
CA MET A 1 -42.69 -34.21 54.32
C MET A 1 -42.21 -34.76 52.98
N LYS A 2 -42.41 -34.04 51.88
CA LYS A 2 -41.84 -34.38 50.57
C LYS A 2 -40.57 -33.53 50.37
N THR A 3 -39.42 -34.17 50.24
CA THR A 3 -38.14 -33.50 49.92
C THR A 3 -38.10 -33.19 48.43
N LEU A 4 -37.97 -31.91 48.08
CA LEU A 4 -37.77 -31.48 46.70
C LEU A 4 -36.27 -31.56 46.38
N THR A 5 -35.87 -32.57 45.60
CA THR A 5 -34.49 -32.70 45.12
C THR A 5 -34.25 -31.67 44.02
N ARG A 6 -33.35 -30.71 44.23
CA ARG A 6 -32.95 -29.74 43.21
C ARG A 6 -31.90 -30.36 42.30
N THR A 7 -32.22 -30.53 41.01
CA THR A 7 -31.25 -30.92 40.00
C THR A 7 -30.22 -29.80 39.80
N PRO A 8 -28.90 -30.08 39.86
CA PRO A 8 -27.88 -29.08 39.59
C PRO A 8 -27.96 -28.64 38.12
N ALA A 9 -27.91 -27.33 37.88
CA ALA A 9 -27.86 -26.79 36.53
C ALA A 9 -26.49 -27.11 35.90
N PRO A 10 -26.44 -27.40 34.58
CA PRO A 10 -25.18 -27.57 33.89
C PRO A 10 -24.33 -26.29 34.01
N GLY A 11 -23.02 -26.47 34.20
CA GLY A 11 -22.07 -25.36 34.27
C GLY A 11 -21.97 -24.60 32.93
N PRO A 12 -21.49 -23.34 32.96
CA PRO A 12 -21.37 -22.52 31.76
C PRO A 12 -20.41 -23.15 30.74
N ILE A 13 -20.76 -23.04 29.46
CA ILE A 13 -19.91 -23.48 28.35
C ILE A 13 -18.75 -22.49 28.18
N ALA A 14 -17.52 -23.00 28.13
CA ALA A 14 -16.35 -22.19 27.81
C ALA A 14 -16.48 -21.52 26.43
N TRP A 15 -16.22 -20.22 26.36
CA TRP A 15 -16.50 -19.38 25.18
C TRP A 15 -15.78 -19.83 23.90
N TRP A 16 -14.56 -20.36 24.01
CA TRP A 16 -13.77 -20.84 22.87
C TRP A 16 -14.35 -22.10 22.21
N ARG A 17 -15.29 -22.78 22.89
CA ARG A 17 -15.99 -23.95 22.35
C ARG A 17 -17.18 -23.57 21.45
N VAL A 18 -17.58 -22.30 21.43
CA VAL A 18 -18.71 -21.81 20.62
C VAL A 18 -18.17 -21.41 19.23
N PRO A 19 -18.55 -22.09 18.14
CA PRO A 19 -17.97 -21.81 16.81
C PRO A 19 -18.16 -20.37 16.35
N HIS A 20 -19.32 -19.77 16.64
CA HIS A 20 -19.64 -18.38 16.28
C HIS A 20 -18.69 -17.35 16.91
N MET A 21 -18.06 -17.66 18.06
CA MET A 21 -17.10 -16.77 18.70
C MET A 21 -15.88 -16.50 17.81
N TRP A 22 -15.46 -17.49 17.02
CA TRP A 22 -14.37 -17.35 16.07
C TRP A 22 -14.68 -16.44 14.90
N LEU A 23 -15.96 -16.22 14.55
CA LEU A 23 -16.31 -15.21 13.55
C LEU A 23 -16.06 -13.78 14.08
N VAL A 24 -16.31 -13.57 15.38
CA VAL A 24 -16.12 -12.27 16.05
C VAL A 24 -14.64 -11.94 16.20
N VAL A 25 -13.81 -12.90 16.61
CA VAL A 25 -12.37 -12.67 16.79
C VAL A 25 -11.56 -12.91 15.52
N GLY A 26 -12.01 -13.82 14.66
CA GLY A 26 -11.32 -14.20 13.42
C GLY A 26 -11.26 -13.05 12.42
N GLY A 27 -12.33 -12.26 12.26
CA GLY A 27 -12.31 -11.08 11.39
C GLY A 27 -11.21 -10.07 11.77
N PRO A 28 -11.23 -9.53 13.00
CA PRO A 28 -10.17 -8.65 13.50
C PRO A 28 -8.77 -9.28 13.45
N ALA A 29 -8.63 -10.55 13.86
CA ALA A 29 -7.35 -11.25 13.82
C ALA A 29 -6.81 -11.37 12.39
N ALA A 30 -7.66 -11.69 11.41
CA ALA A 30 -7.27 -11.77 10.01
C ALA A 30 -6.81 -10.41 9.47
N VAL A 31 -7.48 -9.31 9.84
CA VAL A 31 -7.06 -7.95 9.46
C VAL A 31 -5.71 -7.59 10.06
N VAL A 32 -5.48 -7.92 11.33
CA VAL A 32 -4.17 -7.70 11.99
C VAL A 32 -3.08 -8.46 11.23
N VAL A 33 -3.30 -9.76 10.94
CA VAL A 33 -2.33 -10.56 10.16
C VAL A 33 -2.10 -9.97 8.77
N ALA A 34 -3.16 -9.58 8.06
CA ALA A 34 -3.06 -8.95 6.74
C ALA A 34 -2.24 -7.64 6.80
N SER A 35 -2.46 -6.80 7.81
CA SER A 35 -1.71 -5.55 7.98
C SER A 35 -0.21 -5.79 8.22
N LEU A 36 0.14 -6.83 8.98
CA LEU A 36 1.54 -7.22 9.20
C LEU A 36 2.19 -7.72 7.92
N ILE A 37 1.46 -8.50 7.11
CA ILE A 37 1.94 -8.96 5.79
C ILE A 37 2.17 -7.76 4.88
N THR A 38 1.23 -6.82 4.80
CA THR A 38 1.39 -5.60 4.00
C THR A 38 2.59 -4.78 4.47
N ALA A 39 2.76 -4.57 5.78
CA ALA A 39 3.90 -3.86 6.33
C ALA A 39 5.22 -4.57 6.02
N PHE A 40 5.25 -5.90 6.12
CA PHE A 40 6.42 -6.69 5.78
C PHE A 40 6.83 -6.52 4.31
N ILE A 41 5.85 -6.60 3.39
CA ILE A 41 6.10 -6.37 1.95
C ILE A 41 6.63 -4.97 1.73
N ALA A 42 6.02 -3.95 2.34
CA ALA A 42 6.41 -2.55 2.19
C ALA A 42 7.85 -2.28 2.67
N VAL A 43 8.29 -2.91 3.77
CA VAL A 43 9.66 -2.73 4.29
C VAL A 43 10.69 -3.50 3.47
N LYS A 44 10.37 -4.72 3.03
CA LYS A 44 11.32 -5.59 2.31
C LYS A 44 11.47 -5.24 0.83
N HIS A 45 10.42 -4.73 0.21
CA HIS A 45 10.36 -4.42 -1.21
C HIS A 45 10.03 -2.94 -1.41
N ALA A 46 10.58 -2.08 -0.56
CA ALA A 46 10.49 -0.64 -0.76
C ALA A 46 11.21 -0.27 -2.06
N ASP A 47 10.54 0.49 -2.91
CA ASP A 47 11.17 1.08 -4.09
C ASP A 47 12.31 2.00 -3.63
N PRO A 48 13.54 1.84 -4.15
CA PRO A 48 14.65 2.72 -3.80
C PRO A 48 14.30 4.19 -4.00
N VAL A 49 14.70 5.02 -3.02
CA VAL A 49 14.55 6.47 -3.12
C VAL A 49 15.45 6.98 -4.26
N LEU A 50 14.88 7.84 -5.10
CA LEU A 50 15.61 8.47 -6.20
C LEU A 50 16.85 9.22 -5.67
N ASP A 51 18.02 8.90 -6.21
CA ASP A 51 19.24 9.63 -5.90
C ASP A 51 19.16 11.04 -6.48
N LYS A 52 19.15 12.05 -5.60
CA LYS A 52 19.05 13.46 -5.97
C LYS A 52 20.22 13.91 -6.84
N VAL A 53 21.43 13.41 -6.59
CA VAL A 53 22.63 13.80 -7.35
C VAL A 53 22.58 13.20 -8.74
N ALA A 54 22.19 11.93 -8.86
CA ALA A 54 22.01 11.30 -10.16
C ALA A 54 20.89 11.99 -10.97
N PHE A 55 19.75 12.27 -10.33
CA PHE A 55 18.64 12.97 -10.97
C PHE A 55 19.01 14.37 -11.47
N GLU A 56 19.72 15.17 -10.65
CA GLU A 56 20.16 16.51 -11.06
C GLU A 56 21.15 16.46 -12.21
N ARG A 57 22.09 15.50 -12.20
CA ARG A 57 23.02 15.27 -13.30
C ARG A 57 22.31 14.94 -14.61
N ASP A 58 21.35 14.02 -14.56
CA ASP A 58 20.57 13.63 -15.75
C ASP A 58 19.73 14.80 -16.26
N ARG A 59 19.20 15.63 -15.35
CA ARG A 59 18.44 16.83 -15.68
C ARG A 59 19.31 17.89 -16.34
N GLU A 60 20.53 18.12 -15.86
CA GLU A 60 21.49 19.04 -16.48
C GLU A 60 21.92 18.55 -17.86
N ALA A 61 22.21 17.25 -17.99
CA ALA A 61 22.52 16.63 -19.27
C ALA A 61 21.37 16.79 -20.27
N ALA A 62 20.13 16.58 -19.84
CA ALA A 62 18.95 16.78 -20.67
C ALA A 62 18.79 18.25 -21.11
N ARG A 63 19.12 19.22 -20.26
CA ARG A 63 19.06 20.66 -20.59
C ARG A 63 20.13 21.10 -21.58
N ALA A 64 21.29 20.44 -21.59
CA ALA A 64 22.39 20.73 -22.50
C ALA A 64 22.11 20.27 -23.95
N LEU A 65 21.16 19.34 -24.14
CA LEU A 65 20.72 18.92 -25.47
C LEU A 65 19.94 20.03 -26.19
N GLN A 66 19.79 19.90 -27.51
CA GLN A 66 19.06 20.84 -28.35
C GLN A 66 17.95 20.14 -29.15
N GLY A 67 16.93 20.91 -29.52
CA GLY A 67 15.81 20.44 -30.34
C GLY A 67 15.03 19.28 -29.69
N GLN A 68 14.58 18.35 -30.52
CA GLN A 68 13.73 17.23 -30.10
C GLN A 68 14.38 16.34 -29.03
N ALA A 69 15.70 16.13 -29.12
CA ALA A 69 16.44 15.29 -28.18
C ALA A 69 16.35 15.83 -26.73
N ARG A 70 16.30 17.15 -26.55
CA ARG A 70 16.08 17.77 -25.23
C ARG A 70 14.67 17.52 -24.71
N VAL A 71 13.67 17.66 -25.56
CA VAL A 71 12.26 17.46 -25.18
C VAL A 71 12.06 16.02 -24.72
N ASP A 72 12.52 15.04 -25.49
CA ASP A 72 12.38 13.62 -25.17
C ASP A 72 13.11 13.24 -23.87
N ALA A 73 14.29 13.81 -23.63
CA ALA A 73 15.05 13.58 -22.39
C ALA A 73 14.33 14.18 -21.17
N LEU A 74 13.77 15.38 -21.28
CA LEU A 74 13.05 16.04 -20.19
C LEU A 74 11.70 15.35 -19.89
N VAL A 75 11.03 14.79 -20.91
CA VAL A 75 9.80 13.99 -20.72
C VAL A 75 10.07 12.79 -19.79
N LYS A 76 11.20 12.09 -19.99
CA LYS A 76 11.56 10.92 -19.18
C LYS A 76 11.83 11.24 -17.71
N LEU A 77 12.19 12.49 -17.41
CA LEU A 77 12.48 12.97 -16.06
C LEU A 77 11.28 13.65 -15.40
N GLN A 78 10.09 13.62 -16.02
CA GLN A 78 8.90 14.24 -15.45
C GLN A 78 8.45 13.55 -14.16
N PRO A 79 7.97 14.33 -13.15
CA PRO A 79 7.33 13.77 -11.98
C PRO A 79 6.11 12.91 -12.36
N ALA A 80 5.95 11.77 -11.68
CA ALA A 80 4.87 10.82 -11.97
C ALA A 80 3.46 11.45 -11.94
N HIS A 81 3.23 12.46 -11.10
CA HIS A 81 1.95 13.17 -11.05
C HIS A 81 1.68 14.04 -12.29
N GLN A 82 2.73 14.61 -12.90
CA GLN A 82 2.62 15.43 -14.11
C GLN A 82 2.56 14.56 -15.37
N ALA A 83 3.38 13.50 -15.43
CA ALA A 83 3.44 12.60 -16.58
C ALA A 83 2.12 11.88 -16.88
N ARG A 84 1.29 11.63 -15.86
CA ARG A 84 -0.02 10.95 -16.03
C ARG A 84 -1.12 11.86 -16.58
N ASN A 85 -0.92 13.18 -16.59
CA ASN A 85 -1.94 14.13 -17.03
C ASN A 85 -1.47 14.90 -18.27
N HIS A 86 -2.08 14.58 -19.42
CA HIS A 86 -1.79 15.25 -20.70
C HIS A 86 -2.03 16.76 -20.66
N ALA A 87 -2.94 17.24 -19.81
CA ALA A 87 -3.21 18.67 -19.65
C ALA A 87 -2.21 19.39 -18.72
N ALA A 88 -1.43 18.65 -17.93
CA ALA A 88 -0.47 19.21 -16.96
C ALA A 88 0.99 18.87 -17.27
N SER A 89 1.27 18.24 -18.42
CA SER A 89 2.64 17.99 -18.88
C SER A 89 3.27 19.32 -19.33
N PRO A 90 4.36 19.80 -18.68
CA PRO A 90 5.02 21.04 -19.08
C PRO A 90 5.81 20.92 -20.39
N VAL A 91 6.01 19.71 -20.91
CA VAL A 91 6.70 19.44 -22.19
C VAL A 91 5.73 18.74 -23.13
N VAL A 92 5.05 19.52 -23.96
CA VAL A 92 4.26 19.02 -25.09
C VAL A 92 5.20 18.91 -26.29
N PRO A 93 5.32 17.74 -26.95
CA PRO A 93 6.04 17.66 -28.22
C PRO A 93 5.44 18.70 -29.18
N GLN A 94 6.26 19.64 -29.67
CA GLN A 94 5.83 20.50 -30.77
C GLN A 94 5.68 19.60 -31.99
N GLU A 95 4.46 19.53 -32.54
CA GLU A 95 4.27 18.83 -33.81
C GLU A 95 5.22 19.40 -34.85
N ARG A 96 5.86 18.51 -35.63
CA ARG A 96 6.78 18.88 -36.70
C ARG A 96 6.04 19.56 -37.85
#